data_AF-A0A539DX67-F1
#
_entry.id   AF-A0A539DX67-F1
#
_cell.length_a   1.000
_cell.length_b   1.000
_cell.length_c   1.000
_cell.angle_alpha   90.00
_cell.angle_beta   90.00
_cell.angle_gamma   90.00
#
_symmetry.space_group_name_H-M   'P 1'
#
loop_
_entity.id
_entity.type
_entity.pdbx_description
1 polymer ?
#
loop_
_entity_poly.entity_id
_entity_poly.type
_entity_poly.pdbx_seq_one_letter_code
_entity_poly.pdbx_strand_id
1 'polypeptide(L)' 'MQGLFLYCRAGFESECAAEIHYHSALLTISGYAKTKPASGYVLFIAHQGEEIDRLVREL' A
#
# COMPACT_ATOMS: atom_id res chain seq x y z
N MET A 1 -8.05 -6.75 -9.26
CA MET A 1 -7.93 -6.85 -7.80
C MET A 1 -7.82 -5.45 -7.24
N GLN A 2 -8.46 -5.09 -6.12
CA GLN A 2 -8.49 -3.69 -5.65
C GLN A 2 -7.47 -3.37 -4.55
N GLY A 3 -6.74 -4.36 -4.04
CA GLY A 3 -5.80 -4.15 -2.95
C GLY A 3 -4.49 -4.91 -3.10
N LEU A 4 -3.43 -4.32 -2.55
CA LEU A 4 -2.07 -4.81 -2.46
C LEU A 4 -1.73 -5.13 -1.00
N PHE A 5 -1.23 -6.32 -0.74
CA PHE A 5 -0.80 -6.76 0.58
C PHE A 5 0.72 -6.63 0.69
N LEU A 6 1.19 -5.84 1.66
CA LEU A 6 2.61 -5.59 1.90
C LEU A 6 3.00 -6.18 3.25
N TYR A 7 4.05 -7.01 3.26
CA TYR A 7 4.65 -7.48 4.51
C TYR A 7 5.63 -6.44 5.03
N CYS A 8 5.64 -6.22 6.34
CA CYS A 8 6.60 -5.35 7.00
C CYS A 8 7.01 -5.93 8.35
N ARG A 9 8.01 -5.32 9.00
CA ARG A 9 8.34 -5.66 10.38
C ARG A 9 7.17 -5.25 11.30
N ALA A 10 6.79 -6.10 12.25
CA ALA A 10 5.78 -5.75 13.23
C ALA A 10 6.20 -4.48 14.00
N GLY A 11 5.30 -3.50 14.07
CA GLY A 11 5.56 -2.18 14.64
C GLY A 11 6.04 -1.12 13.65
N PHE A 12 6.25 -1.48 12.37
CA PHE A 12 6.61 -0.56 11.28
C PHE A 12 5.47 -0.37 10.26
N GLU A 13 4.23 -0.70 10.64
CA GLU A 13 3.09 -0.63 9.71
C GLU A 13 2.80 0.80 9.26
N SER A 14 3.05 1.80 10.12
CA SER A 14 2.83 3.21 9.79
C SER A 14 3.83 3.73 8.76
N GLU A 15 5.09 3.34 8.89
CA GLU A 15 6.18 3.68 7.98
C GLU A 15 5.96 3.00 6.63
N CYS A 16 5.61 1.70 6.64
CA CYS A 16 5.28 0.96 5.42
C CYS A 16 4.04 1.54 4.72
N ALA A 17 3.03 1.98 5.48
CA ALA A 17 1.89 2.70 4.92
C ALA A 17 2.28 4.04 4.30
N ALA A 18 3.16 4.81 4.94
CA ALA A 18 3.66 6.06 4.39
C ALA A 18 4.46 5.84 3.10
N GLU A 19 5.29 4.79 3.05
CA GLU A 19 6.09 4.42 1.89
C GLU A 19 5.18 4.04 0.70
N ILE A 20 4.19 3.16 0.90
CA ILE A 20 3.29 2.79 -0.20
C ILE A 20 2.46 3.99 -0.70
N HIS A 21 2.08 4.90 0.21
CA HIS A 21 1.41 6.14 -0.16
C HIS A 21 2.31 7.07 -1.00
N TYR A 22 3.60 7.16 -0.68
CA TYR A 22 4.55 7.93 -1.46
C TYR A 22 4.69 7.39 -2.88
N HIS A 23 4.90 6.07 -3.02
CA HIS A 23 5.02 5.43 -4.32
C HIS A 23 3.72 5.49 -5.15
N SER A 24 2.56 5.30 -4.51
CA SER A 24 1.29 5.42 -5.21
C SER A 24 1.04 6.85 -5.70
N ALA A 25 1.40 7.86 -4.90
CA ALA A 25 1.28 9.26 -5.28
C ALA A 25 2.15 9.64 -6.49
N LEU A 26 3.37 9.10 -6.60
CA LEU A 26 4.25 9.31 -7.77
C LEU A 26 3.63 8.78 -9.08
N LEU A 27 2.79 7.74 -8.98
CA LEU A 27 2.10 7.13 -10.11
C LEU A 27 0.69 7.72 -10.33
N THR A 28 0.31 8.74 -9.55
CA THR A 28 -1.04 9.35 -9.56
C THR A 28 -2.13 8.35 -9.16
N ILE A 29 -1.77 7.32 -8.39
CA ILE A 29 -2.68 6.28 -7.92
C ILE A 29 -3.23 6.68 -6.56
N SER A 30 -4.56 6.80 -6.49
CA SER A 30 -5.26 7.21 -5.29
C SER A 30 -5.78 5.99 -4.52
N GLY A 31 -5.62 6.00 -3.20
CA GLY A 31 -6.03 4.89 -2.36
C GLY A 31 -5.77 5.15 -0.88
N TYR A 32 -6.01 4.12 -0.06
CA TYR A 32 -5.81 4.19 1.38
C TYR A 32 -5.15 2.91 1.91
N ALA A 33 -4.24 3.07 2.87
CA ALA A 33 -3.61 1.97 3.57
C ALA A 33 -4.38 1.61 4.85
N LYS A 34 -4.68 0.33 5.03
CA LYS A 34 -5.14 -0.24 6.30
C LYS A 34 -3.94 -0.84 7.02
N THR A 35 -3.67 -0.32 8.21
CA THR A 35 -2.64 -0.81 9.11
C THR A 35 -3.27 -1.38 10.38
N LYS A 36 -2.59 -2.32 11.01
CA LYS A 36 -2.93 -2.79 12.35
C LYS A 36 -1.65 -2.85 13.18
N PRO A 37 -1.58 -2.22 14.36
CA PRO A 37 -0.35 -2.22 15.16
C PRO A 37 0.15 -3.65 15.43
N ALA A 38 1.45 -3.86 15.26
CA ALA A 38 2.13 -5.14 15.48
C ALA A 38 1.57 -6.31 14.64
N SER A 39 0.91 -6.04 13.51
CA SER A 39 0.43 -7.07 12.60
C SER A 39 1.49 -7.55 11.62
N GLY A 40 2.54 -6.76 11.37
CA GLY A 40 3.58 -7.07 10.39
C GLY A 40 3.09 -7.02 8.94
N TYR A 41 1.99 -6.29 8.67
CA TYR A 41 1.51 -6.09 7.31
C TYR A 41 0.70 -4.82 7.13
N VAL A 42 0.62 -4.36 5.89
CA VAL A 42 -0.21 -3.25 5.43
C VAL A 42 -1.05 -3.71 4.24
N LEU A 43 -2.31 -3.31 4.20
CA LEU A 43 -3.17 -3.52 3.04
C LEU A 43 -3.48 -2.18 2.37
N PHE A 44 -2.87 -1.92 1.22
CA PHE A 44 -3.18 -0.76 0.40
C PHE A 44 -4.36 -1.07 -0.51
N ILE A 45 -5.37 -0.20 -0.56
CA ILE A 45 -6.56 -0.37 -1.39
C ILE A 45 -6.67 0.85 -2.29
N ALA A 46 -6.52 0.65 -3.61
CA ALA A 46 -6.72 1.71 -4.58
C ALA A 46 -8.21 1.98 -4.79
N HIS A 47 -8.55 3.21 -5.13
CA HIS A 47 -9.92 3.55 -5.51
C HIS A 47 -10.30 2.92 -6.85
N GLN A 48 -9.35 2.83 -7.78
CA GLN A 48 -9.53 2.13 -9.05
C GLN A 48 -8.70 0.84 -9.05
N GLY A 49 -9.38 -0.30 -9.14
CA GLY A 49 -8.71 -1.60 -9.04
C GLY A 49 -7.71 -1.90 -10.17
N GLU A 50 -7.87 -1.28 -11.34
CA GLU A 50 -6.95 -1.43 -12.48
C GLU A 50 -5.59 -0.76 -12.23
N GLU A 51 -5.53 0.20 -11.30
CA GLU A 51 -4.29 0.92 -10.97
C GLU A 51 -3.33 0.08 -10.12
N ILE A 52 -3.84 -0.91 -9.38
CA ILE A 52 -3.00 -1.79 -8.52
C ILE A 52 -2.00 -2.57 -9.35
N ASP A 53 -2.38 -3.06 -10.52
CA ASP A 53 -1.49 -3.83 -11.39
C ASP A 53 -0.32 -2.98 -11.89
N ARG A 54 -0.55 -1.67 -12.09
CA ARG A 54 0.50 -0.71 -12.42
C ARG A 54 1.42 -0.45 -11.22
N LEU A 55 0.84 -0.26 -10.03
CA LEU A 55 1.61 -0.06 -8.80
C LEU A 55 2.55 -1.24 -8.51
N VAL A 56 2.08 -2.47 -8.70
CA VAL A 56 2.87 -3.69 -8.48
C VAL A 56 4.04 -3.85 -9.46
N ARG A 57 3.96 -3.26 -10.66
CA ARG A 57 5.04 -3.34 -11.66
C ARG A 57 6.17 -2.34 -11.42
N GLU A 58 5.87 -1.26 -10.71
CA GLU A 58 6.80 -0.13 -10.50
C GLU A 58 7.43 -0.12 -9.10
N LEU A 59 6.94 -0.97 -8.19
CA LEU A 59 7.50 -1.24 -6.86
C LEU A 59 8.57 -2.34 -6.93
#